data_AF-A0A2G5UKI3-F1
#
_entry.id   AF-A0A2G5UKI3-F1
#
_cell.length_a   1.000
_cell.length_b   1.000
_cell.length_c   1.000
_cell.angle_alpha   90.00
_cell.angle_beta   90.00
_cell.angle_gamma   90.00
#
_symmetry.space_group_name_H-M   'P 1'
#
loop_
_entity.id
_entity.type
_entity.pdbx_description
1 polymer ?
#
loop_
_entity_poly.entity_id
_entity_poly.type
_entity_poly.pdbx_seq_one_letter_code
_entity_poly.pdbx_strand_id
1 'polypeptide(L)'
;MLAILFLCLCLGTNVHAGVIATSKSTITDNTLTSESFDEGAELEKISETCLSNSDFEELGDHSVTPHLAQTFGLLLLPAGVETIGLMELRTALNLEPTPPWNRTSYPSDIDFASASTIQEYYDLRESLVFHKRDFDNKFFPINEHTITTAIAYLDKRFPAIRRLFRRRFEEVRGSTELVDWKTVDRMIFEYVNYFSKVNKAVFQLSPWANPKCFDAINIMNF
;
A
#
# COMPACT_ATOMS: atom_id res chain seq x y z
N MET A 1 -32.93 39.96 36.29
CA MET A 1 -33.58 38.73 36.80
C MET A 1 -32.68 37.56 36.44
N LEU A 2 -32.05 36.98 37.46
CA LEU A 2 -31.08 35.88 37.36
C LEU A 2 -31.86 34.55 37.43
N ALA A 3 -31.65 33.62 36.50
CA ALA A 3 -32.22 32.27 36.56
C ALA A 3 -31.14 31.26 36.97
N ILE A 4 -31.50 30.42 37.93
CA ILE A 4 -30.64 29.65 38.84
C ILE A 4 -30.21 28.32 38.21
N LEU A 5 -28.92 28.00 38.34
CA LEU A 5 -28.30 26.69 38.09
C LEU A 5 -28.65 25.70 39.21
N PHE A 6 -29.04 24.47 38.86
CA PHE A 6 -29.10 23.34 39.80
C PHE A 6 -27.91 22.40 39.60
N LEU A 7 -26.94 22.47 40.53
CA LEU A 7 -25.93 21.44 40.76
C LEU A 7 -26.54 20.33 41.61
N CYS A 8 -26.45 19.07 41.17
CA CYS A 8 -26.82 17.92 41.97
C CYS A 8 -25.54 17.23 42.49
N LEU A 9 -25.20 17.49 43.76
CA LEU A 9 -24.15 16.80 44.52
C LEU A 9 -24.80 15.66 45.31
N CYS A 10 -24.55 14.41 44.90
CA CYS A 10 -24.86 13.24 45.72
C CYS A 10 -23.57 12.73 46.37
N LEU A 11 -23.40 13.07 47.65
CA LEU A 11 -22.42 12.48 48.55
C LEU A 11 -22.91 11.10 48.99
N GLY A 12 -22.19 10.06 48.58
CA GLY A 12 -22.37 8.69 49.10
C GLY A 12 -21.12 8.29 49.87
N THR A 13 -21.18 8.31 51.20
CA THR A 13 -20.17 7.69 52.07
C THR A 13 -20.48 6.21 52.20
N ASN A 14 -19.54 5.34 51.81
CA ASN A 14 -19.50 3.97 52.32
C ASN A 14 -18.10 3.69 52.88
N VAL A 15 -18.07 3.53 54.20
CA VAL A 15 -16.96 3.00 54.98
C VAL A 15 -16.72 1.56 54.53
N HIS A 16 -15.49 1.22 54.13
CA HIS A 16 -15.05 -0.17 54.07
C HIS A 16 -13.74 -0.34 54.84
N ALA A 17 -13.81 -1.22 55.83
CA ALA A 17 -12.72 -1.58 56.73
C ALA A 17 -11.64 -2.36 55.97
N GLY A 18 -10.38 -2.14 56.36
CA GLY A 18 -9.23 -2.77 55.77
C GLY A 18 -9.19 -4.28 55.98
N VAL A 19 -8.87 -5.00 54.91
CA VAL A 19 -8.21 -6.31 54.96
C VAL A 19 -7.07 -6.24 53.97
N ILE A 20 -5.83 -6.31 54.47
CA ILE A 20 -4.63 -6.45 53.66
C ILE A 20 -4.61 -7.90 53.17
N ALA A 21 -5.08 -8.12 51.94
CA ALA A 21 -4.82 -9.33 51.19
C ALA A 21 -3.81 -8.98 50.09
N THR A 22 -2.59 -9.51 50.23
CA THR A 22 -1.53 -9.44 49.23
C THR A 22 -1.98 -10.21 47.98
N SER A 23 -2.71 -9.54 47.11
CA SER A 23 -3.00 -10.05 45.77
C SER A 23 -1.74 -9.86 44.94
N LYS A 24 -0.99 -10.96 44.80
CA LYS A 24 0.08 -11.10 43.81
C LYS A 24 -0.52 -10.70 42.46
N SER A 25 -0.12 -9.55 41.94
CA SER A 25 -0.48 -9.11 40.60
C SER A 25 0.14 -10.10 39.62
N THR A 26 -0.61 -11.14 39.26
CA THR A 26 -0.36 -11.86 38.03
C THR A 26 -0.53 -10.83 36.93
N ILE A 27 0.61 -10.29 36.48
CA ILE A 27 0.72 -9.64 35.19
C ILE A 27 0.19 -10.68 34.21
N THR A 28 -1.08 -10.54 33.84
CA THR A 28 -1.60 -11.23 32.66
C THR A 28 -0.93 -10.47 31.54
N ASP A 29 0.24 -10.98 31.18
CA ASP A 29 0.96 -10.61 29.97
C ASP A 29 0.00 -11.01 28.86
N ASN A 30 -0.90 -10.09 28.50
CA ASN A 30 -1.59 -10.12 27.23
C ASN A 30 -0.54 -9.76 26.20
N THR A 31 0.43 -10.66 26.04
CA THR A 31 1.11 -10.89 24.79
C THR A 31 -0.01 -11.29 23.83
N LEU A 32 -0.69 -10.28 23.29
CA LEU A 32 -1.14 -10.32 21.92
C LEU A 32 0.13 -10.66 21.15
N THR A 33 0.37 -11.97 21.01
CA THR A 33 1.20 -12.52 19.96
C THR A 33 0.65 -11.87 18.70
N SER A 34 1.29 -10.78 18.28
CA SER A 34 1.20 -10.31 16.91
C SER A 34 1.34 -11.57 16.09
N GLU A 35 0.29 -11.99 15.40
CA GLU A 35 0.39 -13.11 14.47
C GLU A 35 1.66 -12.86 13.66
N SER A 36 2.56 -13.84 13.69
CA SER A 36 3.79 -13.75 12.92
C SER A 36 3.37 -13.61 11.47
N PHE A 37 3.61 -12.45 10.88
CA PHE A 37 3.30 -12.21 9.48
C PHE A 37 4.26 -13.04 8.63
N ASP A 38 3.72 -14.10 8.04
CA ASP A 38 4.45 -14.93 7.09
C ASP A 38 4.31 -14.31 5.71
N GLU A 39 5.38 -13.61 5.29
CA GLU A 39 5.46 -13.00 3.96
C GLU A 39 5.26 -14.03 2.84
N GLY A 40 5.79 -15.26 3.00
CA GLY A 40 5.66 -16.32 2.01
C GLY A 40 4.20 -16.77 1.86
N ALA A 41 3.54 -17.02 2.98
CA ALA A 41 2.14 -17.43 2.99
C ALA A 41 1.21 -16.34 2.44
N GLU A 42 1.47 -15.06 2.73
CA GLU A 42 0.66 -13.95 2.20
C GLU A 42 0.84 -13.78 0.69
N LEU A 43 2.07 -13.93 0.17
CA LEU A 43 2.32 -13.90 -1.27
C LEU A 43 1.70 -15.11 -1.98
N GLU A 44 1.77 -16.29 -1.38
CA GLU A 44 1.13 -17.51 -1.90
C GLU A 44 -0.38 -17.31 -1.99
N LYS A 45 -1.02 -16.86 -0.89
CA LYS A 45 -2.45 -16.55 -0.84
C LYS A 45 -2.89 -15.55 -1.89
N ILE A 46 -2.11 -14.50 -2.14
CA ILE A 46 -2.37 -13.55 -3.23
C ILE A 46 -2.32 -14.31 -4.56
N SER A 47 -1.25 -15.06 -4.82
CA SER A 47 -1.04 -15.74 -6.12
C SER A 47 -2.04 -16.86 -6.44
N GLU A 48 -2.65 -17.46 -5.42
CA GLU A 48 -3.68 -18.51 -5.57
C GLU A 48 -5.09 -17.94 -5.81
N THR A 49 -5.28 -16.64 -5.61
CA THR A 49 -6.56 -16.00 -5.90
C THR A 49 -6.71 -15.80 -7.41
N CYS A 50 -7.92 -16.00 -7.94
CA CYS A 50 -8.23 -15.69 -9.34
C CYS A 50 -9.20 -14.52 -9.43
N LEU A 51 -8.96 -13.60 -10.36
CA LEU A 51 -9.90 -12.52 -10.66
C LEU A 51 -10.90 -12.93 -11.74
N SER A 52 -12.15 -12.57 -11.50
CA SER A 52 -13.26 -12.70 -12.44
C SER A 52 -13.36 -11.50 -13.38
N ASN A 53 -14.22 -11.57 -14.39
CA ASN A 53 -14.50 -10.42 -15.26
C ASN A 53 -15.00 -9.19 -14.48
N SER A 54 -15.87 -9.39 -13.49
CA SER A 54 -16.36 -8.29 -12.64
C SER A 54 -15.26 -7.68 -11.78
N ASP A 55 -14.28 -8.47 -11.34
CA ASP A 55 -13.14 -7.94 -10.61
C ASP A 55 -12.27 -7.02 -11.50
N PHE A 56 -12.07 -7.42 -12.76
CA PHE A 56 -11.33 -6.59 -13.72
C PHE A 56 -12.09 -5.32 -14.11
N GLU A 57 -13.42 -5.39 -14.19
CA GLU A 57 -14.28 -4.22 -14.39
C GLU A 57 -14.21 -3.26 -13.19
N GLU A 58 -14.33 -3.77 -11.95
CA GLU A 58 -14.20 -2.97 -10.72
C GLU A 58 -12.82 -2.31 -10.62
N LEU A 59 -11.75 -3.07 -10.92
CA LEU A 59 -10.37 -2.56 -10.91
C LEU A 59 -10.18 -1.35 -11.84
N GLY A 60 -10.83 -1.38 -13.01
CA GLY A 60 -10.78 -0.31 -14.00
C GLY A 60 -11.87 0.75 -13.86
N ASP A 61 -12.60 0.80 -12.74
CA ASP A 61 -13.77 1.67 -12.54
C ASP A 61 -14.82 1.59 -13.67
N HIS A 62 -14.95 0.42 -14.30
CA HIS A 62 -15.81 0.22 -15.47
C HIS A 62 -15.54 1.24 -16.59
N SER A 63 -14.32 1.79 -16.65
CA SER A 63 -13.96 2.86 -17.61
C SER A 63 -13.73 2.33 -19.03
N VAL A 64 -13.67 1.01 -19.18
CA VAL A 64 -13.55 0.30 -20.45
C VAL A 64 -14.67 -0.71 -20.59
N THR A 65 -14.94 -1.15 -21.82
CA THR A 65 -15.89 -2.21 -22.09
C THR A 65 -15.48 -3.52 -21.41
N PRO A 66 -16.45 -4.39 -21.04
CA PRO A 66 -16.15 -5.69 -20.41
C PRO A 66 -15.11 -6.53 -21.14
N HIS A 67 -15.12 -6.51 -22.48
CA HIS A 67 -14.14 -7.26 -23.29
C HIS A 67 -12.71 -6.71 -23.22
N LEU A 68 -12.52 -5.45 -22.82
CA LEU A 68 -11.22 -4.82 -22.61
C LEU A 68 -10.81 -4.78 -21.14
N ALA A 69 -11.73 -5.04 -20.20
CA ALA A 69 -11.49 -4.94 -18.76
C ALA A 69 -10.32 -5.83 -18.30
N GLN A 70 -10.22 -7.06 -18.81
CA GLN A 70 -9.09 -7.94 -18.48
C GLN A 70 -7.74 -7.35 -18.92
N THR A 71 -7.66 -6.90 -20.17
CA THR A 71 -6.44 -6.29 -20.72
C THR A 71 -6.06 -5.03 -19.95
N PHE A 72 -7.04 -4.19 -19.63
CA PHE A 72 -6.80 -2.98 -18.85
C PHE A 72 -6.36 -3.31 -17.42
N GLY A 73 -7.00 -4.30 -16.80
CA GLY A 73 -6.65 -4.77 -15.48
C GLY A 73 -5.24 -5.35 -15.38
N LEU A 74 -4.77 -6.03 -16.42
CA LEU A 74 -3.37 -6.47 -16.53
C LEU A 74 -2.36 -5.32 -16.51
N LEU A 75 -2.77 -4.11 -16.91
CA LEU A 75 -1.97 -2.89 -16.83
C LEU A 75 -2.13 -2.18 -15.48
N LEU A 76 -3.34 -2.18 -14.92
CA LEU A 76 -3.64 -1.49 -13.66
C LEU A 76 -3.14 -2.22 -12.43
N LEU A 77 -3.14 -3.56 -12.42
CA LEU A 77 -2.60 -4.36 -11.32
C LEU A 77 -1.14 -4.00 -10.98
N PRO A 78 -0.18 -4.08 -11.93
CA PRO A 78 1.20 -3.71 -11.64
C PRO A 78 1.32 -2.23 -11.28
N ALA A 79 0.57 -1.34 -11.93
CA ALA A 79 0.66 0.09 -11.66
C ALA A 79 0.11 0.48 -10.27
N GLY A 80 -0.94 -0.19 -9.81
CA GLY A 80 -1.47 -0.05 -8.46
C GLY A 80 -0.50 -0.57 -7.40
N VAL A 81 0.09 -1.75 -7.61
CA VAL A 81 1.13 -2.31 -6.72
C VAL A 81 2.36 -1.40 -6.66
N GLU A 82 2.78 -0.88 -7.80
CA GLU A 82 3.89 0.08 -7.92
C GLU A 82 3.62 1.31 -7.06
N THR A 83 2.44 1.92 -7.21
CA THR A 83 2.07 3.11 -6.44
C THR A 83 1.91 2.82 -4.95
N ILE A 84 1.34 1.68 -4.54
CA ILE A 84 1.28 1.29 -3.12
C ILE A 84 2.70 1.19 -2.54
N GLY A 85 3.62 0.54 -3.26
CA GLY A 85 5.01 0.40 -2.82
C GLY A 85 5.70 1.75 -2.66
N LEU A 86 5.53 2.67 -3.62
CA LEU A 86 6.07 4.02 -3.52
C LEU A 86 5.47 4.84 -2.37
N MET A 87 4.17 4.70 -2.10
CA MET A 87 3.51 5.36 -0.96
C MET A 87 4.09 4.88 0.38
N GLU A 88 4.28 3.57 0.56
CA GLU A 88 4.89 3.03 1.78
C GLU A 88 6.38 3.41 1.87
N LEU A 89 7.09 3.53 0.75
CA LEU A 89 8.47 3.99 0.70
C LEU A 89 8.62 5.45 1.16
N ARG A 90 7.76 6.35 0.66
CA ARG A 90 7.69 7.75 1.10
C ARG A 90 7.39 7.83 2.60
N THR A 91 6.45 7.02 3.08
CA THR A 91 6.10 6.95 4.50
C THR A 91 7.30 6.53 5.35
N ALA A 92 8.03 5.48 4.94
CA ALA A 92 9.21 4.99 5.68
C ALA A 92 10.38 5.98 5.69
N LEU A 93 10.46 6.87 4.70
CA LEU A 93 11.44 7.96 4.62
C LEU A 93 10.96 9.27 5.29
N ASN A 94 9.75 9.30 5.85
CA ASN A 94 9.08 10.51 6.37
C ASN A 94 9.00 11.65 5.34
N LEU A 95 8.66 11.30 4.09
CA LEU A 95 8.49 12.23 2.99
C LEU A 95 7.03 12.66 2.85
N GLU A 96 6.82 13.80 2.20
CA GLU A 96 5.49 14.26 1.83
C GLU A 96 4.83 13.26 0.86
N PRO A 97 3.48 13.16 0.84
CA PRO A 97 2.76 12.33 -0.11
C PRO A 97 3.16 12.58 -1.57
N THR A 98 2.94 11.59 -2.42
CA THR A 98 3.26 11.71 -3.86
C THR A 98 2.56 12.93 -4.45
N PRO A 99 3.30 13.87 -5.07
CA PRO A 99 2.69 15.01 -5.73
C PRO A 99 1.85 14.53 -6.93
N PRO A 100 0.94 15.39 -7.45
CA PRO A 100 0.29 15.11 -8.73
C PRO A 100 1.33 14.74 -9.79
N TRP A 101 1.03 13.72 -10.59
CA TRP A 101 1.92 13.20 -11.59
C TRP A 101 2.18 14.25 -12.64
N ASN A 102 3.37 14.83 -12.55
CA ASN A 102 3.84 15.76 -13.54
C ASN A 102 4.59 14.98 -14.63
N ARG A 103 4.21 15.20 -15.89
CA ARG A 103 4.91 14.70 -17.08
C ARG A 103 6.20 15.51 -17.31
N THR A 104 7.04 15.68 -16.29
CA THR A 104 8.30 16.39 -16.47
C THR A 104 9.22 15.61 -17.39
N SER A 105 10.19 16.27 -18.03
CA SER A 105 11.29 15.57 -18.69
C SER A 105 12.02 14.63 -17.73
N TYR A 106 12.70 13.62 -18.28
CA TYR A 106 13.60 12.76 -17.51
C TYR A 106 14.62 13.62 -16.75
N PRO A 107 14.76 13.46 -15.42
CA PRO A 107 15.77 14.15 -14.63
C PRO A 107 17.17 14.03 -15.21
N SER A 108 17.86 15.16 -15.32
CA SER A 108 19.26 15.26 -15.72
C SER A 108 20.21 15.19 -14.53
N ASP A 109 21.50 14.99 -14.78
CA ASP A 109 22.54 15.05 -13.73
C ASP A 109 22.58 16.42 -13.03
N ILE A 110 22.20 17.50 -13.74
CA ILE A 110 22.10 18.85 -13.17
C ILE A 110 20.96 18.91 -12.16
N ASP A 111 19.82 18.30 -12.46
CA ASP A 111 18.67 18.27 -11.55
C ASP A 111 19.05 17.58 -10.24
N PHE A 112 19.73 16.42 -10.33
CA PHE A 112 20.25 15.71 -9.17
C PHE A 112 21.30 16.52 -8.38
N ALA A 113 22.20 17.21 -9.06
CA ALA A 113 23.21 18.06 -8.42
C ALA A 113 22.60 19.30 -7.73
N SER A 114 21.43 19.74 -8.21
CA SER A 114 20.70 20.90 -7.67
C SER A 114 19.78 20.56 -6.51
N ALA A 115 19.48 19.28 -6.28
CA ALA A 115 18.62 18.84 -5.18
C ALA A 115 19.24 19.23 -3.82
N SER A 116 18.52 20.07 -3.09
CA SER A 116 18.97 20.64 -1.81
C SER A 116 18.41 19.90 -0.60
N THR A 117 17.37 19.08 -0.80
CA THR A 117 16.70 18.32 0.24
C THR A 117 16.56 16.83 -0.13
N ILE A 118 16.33 15.99 0.88
CA ILE A 118 15.99 14.57 0.67
C ILE A 118 14.70 14.43 -0.14
N GLN A 119 13.72 15.29 0.10
CA GLN A 119 12.44 15.33 -0.61
C GLN A 119 12.66 15.55 -2.12
N GLU A 120 13.38 16.62 -2.49
CA GLU A 120 13.68 16.94 -3.88
C GLU A 120 14.47 15.81 -4.56
N TYR A 121 15.48 15.28 -3.88
CA TYR A 121 16.28 14.18 -4.40
C TYR A 121 15.44 12.92 -4.64
N TYR A 122 14.57 12.57 -3.69
CA TYR A 122 13.67 11.44 -3.81
C TYR A 122 12.65 11.64 -4.93
N ASP A 123 12.05 12.83 -5.06
CA ASP A 123 11.08 13.12 -6.13
C ASP A 123 11.69 12.94 -7.53
N LEU A 124 12.95 13.36 -7.71
CA LEU A 124 13.70 13.09 -8.95
C LEU A 124 13.86 11.58 -9.17
N ARG A 125 14.27 10.82 -8.15
CA ARG A 125 14.42 9.36 -8.27
C ARG A 125 13.09 8.65 -8.55
N GLU A 126 12.02 9.04 -7.87
CA GLU A 126 10.69 8.44 -8.05
C GLU A 126 10.14 8.74 -9.45
N SER A 127 10.36 9.94 -9.99
CA SER A 127 9.95 10.28 -11.35
C SER A 127 10.55 9.34 -12.41
N LEU A 128 11.76 8.83 -12.20
CA LEU A 128 12.39 7.83 -13.07
C LEU A 128 11.63 6.50 -13.11
N VAL A 129 10.90 6.17 -12.04
CA VAL A 129 10.02 5.00 -11.98
C VAL A 129 8.76 5.27 -12.80
N PHE A 130 8.09 6.40 -12.57
CA PHE A 130 6.86 6.76 -13.28
C PHE A 130 7.06 6.99 -14.78
N HIS A 131 8.23 7.46 -15.20
CA HIS A 131 8.60 7.64 -16.62
C HIS A 131 8.47 6.39 -17.49
N LYS A 132 8.41 5.20 -16.88
CA LYS A 132 8.24 3.93 -17.60
C LYS A 132 6.78 3.65 -17.98
N ARG A 133 5.82 4.42 -17.46
CA ARG A 133 4.40 4.23 -17.77
C ARG A 133 4.08 4.88 -19.13
N ASP A 134 3.43 4.13 -20.01
CA ASP A 134 2.91 4.65 -21.27
C ASP A 134 1.59 5.42 -21.00
N PHE A 135 1.73 6.69 -20.61
CA PHE A 135 0.61 7.57 -20.28
C PHE A 135 -0.18 8.09 -21.51
N ASP A 136 0.32 7.84 -22.72
CA ASP A 136 -0.28 8.35 -23.96
C ASP A 136 -1.12 7.31 -24.69
N ASN A 137 -1.26 6.11 -24.12
CA ASN A 137 -2.14 5.08 -24.65
C ASN A 137 -3.62 5.50 -24.55
N LYS A 138 -4.19 5.90 -25.68
CA LYS A 138 -5.59 6.33 -25.78
C LYS A 138 -6.61 5.20 -25.57
N PHE A 139 -6.21 3.95 -25.74
CA PHE A 139 -7.08 2.79 -25.55
C PHE A 139 -7.15 2.35 -24.07
N PHE A 140 -6.04 2.53 -23.34
CA PHE A 140 -5.92 2.18 -21.93
C PHE A 140 -5.31 3.34 -21.14
N PRO A 141 -6.09 4.39 -20.86
CA PRO A 141 -5.57 5.62 -20.26
C PRO A 141 -5.22 5.38 -18.79
N ILE A 142 -3.95 5.11 -18.50
CA ILE A 142 -3.43 5.07 -17.13
C ILE A 142 -3.24 6.51 -16.66
N ASN A 143 -4.05 6.95 -15.71
CA ASN A 143 -4.00 8.28 -15.09
C ASN A 143 -4.21 8.19 -13.57
N GLU A 144 -4.07 9.31 -12.86
CA GLU A 144 -4.17 9.37 -11.41
C GLU A 144 -5.48 8.78 -10.88
N HIS A 145 -6.61 9.07 -11.54
CA HIS A 145 -7.91 8.56 -11.16
C HIS A 145 -7.95 7.03 -11.27
N THR A 146 -7.59 6.48 -12.43
CA THR A 146 -7.62 5.02 -12.65
C THR A 146 -6.69 4.26 -11.70
N ILE A 147 -5.55 4.85 -11.33
CA ILE A 147 -4.65 4.23 -10.35
C ILE A 147 -5.17 4.39 -8.93
N THR A 148 -5.82 5.51 -8.60
CA THR A 148 -6.50 5.66 -7.31
C THR A 148 -7.57 4.59 -7.13
N THR A 149 -8.36 4.31 -8.17
CA THR A 149 -9.31 3.19 -8.18
C THR A 149 -8.59 1.86 -8.00
N ALA A 150 -7.52 1.60 -8.76
CA ALA A 150 -6.77 0.36 -8.66
C ALA A 150 -6.19 0.14 -7.25
N ILE A 151 -5.67 1.19 -6.61
CA ILE A 151 -5.19 1.15 -5.22
C ILE A 151 -6.33 0.82 -4.27
N ALA A 152 -7.47 1.49 -4.39
CA ALA A 152 -8.64 1.23 -3.53
C ALA A 152 -9.13 -0.22 -3.64
N TYR A 153 -9.17 -0.75 -4.87
CA TYR A 153 -9.49 -2.15 -5.12
C TYR A 153 -8.46 -3.10 -4.48
N LEU A 154 -7.16 -2.85 -4.68
CA LEU A 154 -6.09 -3.68 -4.11
C LEU A 154 -6.07 -3.63 -2.58
N ASP A 155 -6.26 -2.46 -1.95
CA ASP A 155 -6.33 -2.34 -0.50
C ASP A 155 -7.55 -3.09 0.08
N LYS A 156 -8.68 -3.06 -0.62
CA LYS A 156 -9.90 -3.81 -0.24
C LYS A 156 -9.70 -5.32 -0.39
N ARG A 157 -9.17 -5.77 -1.52
CA ARG A 157 -9.11 -7.20 -1.89
C ARG A 157 -7.87 -7.90 -1.33
N PHE A 158 -6.74 -7.20 -1.28
CA PHE A 158 -5.43 -7.72 -0.93
C PHE A 158 -4.69 -6.76 0.04
N PRO A 159 -5.24 -6.47 1.23
CA PRO A 159 -4.63 -5.56 2.20
C PRO A 159 -3.21 -5.97 2.64
N ALA A 160 -2.84 -7.24 2.43
CA ALA A 160 -1.50 -7.75 2.68
C ALA A 160 -0.43 -7.07 1.82
N ILE A 161 -0.74 -6.58 0.60
CA ILE A 161 0.22 -5.89 -0.29
C ILE A 161 0.84 -4.69 0.42
N ARG A 162 0.01 -3.85 1.04
CA ARG A 162 0.48 -2.68 1.78
C ARG A 162 1.34 -3.08 2.98
N ARG A 163 0.93 -4.14 3.70
CA ARG A 163 1.70 -4.68 4.85
C ARG A 163 3.07 -5.23 4.43
N LEU A 164 3.16 -5.91 3.29
CA LEU A 164 4.40 -6.44 2.71
C LEU A 164 5.43 -5.31 2.52
N PHE A 165 5.05 -4.27 1.78
CA PHE A 165 5.94 -3.13 1.54
C PHE A 165 6.32 -2.40 2.83
N ARG A 166 5.33 -2.11 3.69
CA ARG A 166 5.58 -1.42 4.96
C ARG A 166 6.62 -2.13 5.81
N ARG A 167 6.43 -3.43 6.07
CA ARG A 167 7.36 -4.22 6.89
C ARG A 167 8.74 -4.26 6.27
N ARG A 168 8.82 -4.45 4.95
CA ARG A 168 10.11 -4.47 4.25
C ARG A 168 10.87 -3.15 4.45
N PHE A 169 10.19 -2.03 4.32
CA PHE A 169 10.83 -0.73 4.50
C PHE A 169 11.14 -0.40 5.95
N GLU A 170 10.31 -0.82 6.90
CA GLU A 170 10.60 -0.71 8.34
C GLU A 170 11.86 -1.50 8.71
N GLU A 171 12.03 -2.72 8.18
CA GLU A 171 13.23 -3.54 8.39
C GLU A 171 14.49 -2.87 7.83
N VAL A 172 14.42 -2.40 6.58
CA VAL A 172 15.53 -1.71 5.92
C VAL A 172 15.84 -0.38 6.62
N ARG A 173 14.82 0.36 7.05
CA ARG A 173 14.97 1.66 7.72
C ARG A 173 15.47 1.51 9.16
N GLY A 174 15.02 0.50 9.89
CA GLY A 174 15.47 0.20 11.25
C GLY A 174 16.97 -0.09 11.35
N SER A 175 17.60 -0.49 10.23
CA SER A 175 19.04 -0.65 10.14
C SER A 175 19.83 0.65 9.93
N THR A 176 19.16 1.81 9.84
CA THR A 176 19.79 3.08 9.45
C THR A 176 19.25 4.28 10.22
N GLU A 177 20.15 4.98 10.90
CA GLU A 177 19.80 6.08 11.80
C GLU A 177 19.51 7.39 11.04
N LEU A 178 20.35 7.79 10.08
CA LEU A 178 20.18 9.03 9.30
C LEU A 178 19.49 8.76 7.95
N VAL A 179 18.62 9.66 7.49
CA VAL A 179 18.16 9.66 6.08
C VAL A 179 19.08 10.57 5.28
N ASP A 180 19.99 9.97 4.53
CA ASP A 180 20.84 10.65 3.53
C ASP A 180 20.54 10.14 2.12
N TRP A 181 21.18 10.73 1.10
CA TRP A 181 20.99 10.29 -0.30
C TRP A 181 21.33 8.82 -0.52
N LYS A 182 22.35 8.30 0.17
CA LYS A 182 22.73 6.88 0.10
C LYS A 182 21.63 5.97 0.64
N THR A 183 20.96 6.42 1.70
CA THR A 183 19.80 5.72 2.26
C THR A 183 18.64 5.73 1.30
N VAL A 184 18.34 6.86 0.66
CA VAL A 184 17.32 6.95 -0.39
C VAL A 184 17.61 5.97 -1.52
N ASP A 185 18.82 5.99 -2.07
CA ASP A 185 19.22 5.11 -3.17
C ASP A 185 19.09 3.62 -2.78
N ARG A 186 19.50 3.26 -1.55
CA ARG A 186 19.34 1.89 -1.05
C ARG A 186 17.86 1.52 -0.91
N MET A 187 17.04 2.40 -0.37
CA MET A 187 15.61 2.14 -0.19
C MET A 187 14.86 2.01 -1.52
N ILE A 188 15.25 2.79 -2.54
CA ILE A 188 14.73 2.65 -3.91
C ILE A 188 15.18 1.33 -4.55
N PHE A 189 16.43 0.93 -4.36
CA PHE A 189 16.92 -0.37 -4.82
C PHE A 189 16.13 -1.52 -4.19
N GLU A 190 15.90 -1.47 -2.88
CA GLU A 190 15.08 -2.44 -2.17
C GLU A 190 13.64 -2.46 -2.67
N TYR A 191 13.05 -1.29 -2.93
CA TYR A 191 11.75 -1.18 -3.55
C TYR A 191 11.69 -1.89 -4.91
N VAL A 192 12.63 -1.64 -5.82
CA VAL A 192 12.64 -2.27 -7.16
C VAL A 192 12.68 -3.81 -7.05
N ASN A 193 13.51 -4.33 -6.17
CA ASN A 193 13.62 -5.77 -5.95
C ASN A 193 12.35 -6.36 -5.34
N TYR A 194 11.79 -5.69 -4.33
CA TYR A 194 10.64 -6.19 -3.61
C TYR A 194 9.33 -6.04 -4.39
N PHE A 195 9.19 -4.95 -5.15
CA PHE A 195 8.11 -4.76 -6.12
C PHE A 195 8.03 -5.93 -7.09
N SER A 196 9.15 -6.40 -7.64
CA SER A 196 9.17 -7.55 -8.55
C SER A 196 8.57 -8.81 -7.89
N LYS A 197 8.85 -9.04 -6.61
CA LYS A 197 8.33 -10.18 -5.83
C LYS A 197 6.81 -10.09 -5.66
N VAL A 198 6.31 -8.95 -5.19
CA VAL A 198 4.86 -8.73 -4.98
C VAL A 198 4.12 -8.74 -6.31
N ASN A 199 4.66 -8.06 -7.32
CA ASN A 199 4.07 -8.00 -8.65
C ASN A 199 4.00 -9.37 -9.31
N LYS A 200 4.98 -10.26 -9.08
CA LYS A 200 4.90 -11.65 -9.56
C LYS A 200 3.69 -12.38 -8.97
N ALA A 201 3.41 -12.22 -7.67
CA ALA A 201 2.24 -12.84 -7.04
C ALA A 201 0.93 -12.25 -7.61
N VAL A 202 0.86 -10.92 -7.74
CA VAL A 202 -0.32 -10.24 -8.31
C VAL A 202 -0.53 -10.57 -9.80
N PHE A 203 0.54 -10.82 -10.55
CA PHE A 203 0.41 -11.22 -11.95
C PHE A 203 -0.29 -12.58 -12.11
N GLN A 204 -0.12 -13.51 -11.14
CA GLN A 204 -0.78 -14.82 -11.14
C GLN A 204 -2.29 -14.76 -10.93
N LEU A 205 -2.85 -13.59 -10.61
CA LEU A 205 -4.29 -13.40 -10.45
C LEU A 205 -5.09 -13.58 -11.76
N SER A 206 -4.39 -13.58 -12.88
CA SER A 206 -4.96 -13.56 -14.22
C SER A 206 -4.78 -14.89 -14.94
N PRO A 207 -5.76 -15.35 -15.74
CA PRO A 207 -5.68 -16.57 -16.54
C PRO A 207 -4.52 -16.57 -17.55
N TRP A 208 -4.09 -15.39 -17.99
CA TRP A 208 -2.95 -15.22 -18.89
C TRP A 208 -1.62 -15.60 -18.26
N ALA A 209 -1.52 -15.50 -16.93
CA ALA A 209 -0.31 -15.84 -16.16
C ALA A 209 -0.45 -17.16 -15.39
N ASN A 210 -1.67 -17.49 -14.98
CA ASN A 210 -2.01 -18.69 -14.22
C ASN A 210 -3.19 -19.40 -14.87
N PRO A 211 -2.94 -20.48 -15.66
CA PRO A 211 -4.00 -21.22 -16.33
C PRO A 211 -5.11 -21.76 -15.40
N LYS A 212 -4.85 -21.92 -14.10
CA LYS A 212 -5.88 -22.33 -13.14
C LYS A 212 -7.01 -21.30 -13.00
N CYS A 213 -6.76 -20.04 -13.40
CA CYS A 213 -7.76 -18.98 -13.34
C CYS A 213 -8.66 -18.91 -14.58
N PHE A 214 -8.54 -19.84 -15.53
CA PHE A 214 -9.45 -19.89 -16.70
C PHE A 214 -10.91 -20.03 -16.29
N ASP A 215 -11.22 -20.81 -15.25
CA ASP A 215 -12.61 -21.00 -14.80
C ASP A 215 -13.20 -19.75 -14.14
N ALA A 216 -12.36 -18.80 -13.69
CA ALA A 216 -12.79 -17.56 -13.06
C ALA A 216 -13.24 -16.50 -14.08
N ILE A 217 -12.70 -16.57 -15.31
CA ILE A 217 -13.18 -15.76 -16.41
C ILE A 217 -14.27 -16.56 -17.13
N ASN A 218 -15.53 -16.13 -17.02
CA ASN A 218 -16.60 -16.68 -17.85
C ASN A 218 -16.25 -16.38 -19.31
N ILE A 219 -15.50 -17.26 -19.96
CA ILE A 219 -15.26 -17.21 -21.39
C ILE A 219 -16.61 -17.57 -22.00
N MET A 220 -17.39 -16.54 -22.36
CA MET A 220 -18.44 -16.73 -23.33
C MET A 220 -17.74 -17.28 -24.59
N ASN A 221 -17.99 -18.55 -24.86
CA ASN A 221 -17.65 -19.19 -26.12
C ASN A 221 -18.12 -18.27 -27.25
N PHE A 222 -17.16 -17.73 -28.01
CA PHE A 222 -17.43 -17.13 -29.31
C PHE A 222 -17.67 -18.23 -30.34
#